data_AF-A0A931QL09-F1
#
_entry.id   AF-A0A931QL09-F1
#
_cell.length_a   1.000
_cell.length_b   1.000
_cell.length_c   1.000
_cell.angle_alpha   90.00
_cell.angle_beta   90.00
_cell.angle_gamma   90.00
#
_symmetry.space_group_name_H-M   'P 1'
#
loop_
_entity.id
_entity.type
_entity.pdbx_description
1 polymer ?
#
loop_
_entity_poly.entity_id
_entity_poly.type
_entity_poly.pdbx_seq_one_letter_code
_entity_poly.pdbx_strand_id
1 'polypeptide(L)'
;ASRDPCGGCTLCLDACPTRALVEPRVLDARRCISYLTIEHRGEIDPALAGRMGDWAYGCDVCQEVCPHNPAGTIADEPEFWPSAGPGSHLPLDAAEGLSEGAFRKKFGGTSLARAGRRRIARNLEIVRKNIAGESVNG
;
A
#
# COMPACT_ATOMS: atom_id res chain seq x y z
N ALA A 1 -25.09 17.83 -15.93
CA ALA A 1 -24.22 16.64 -16.01
C ALA A 1 -22.78 17.10 -15.86
N SER A 2 -22.07 16.71 -14.80
CA SER A 2 -20.63 16.99 -14.77
C SER A 2 -19.99 16.20 -15.90
N ARG A 3 -19.18 16.88 -16.72
CA ARG A 3 -18.35 16.19 -17.71
C ARG A 3 -17.41 15.28 -16.94
N ASP A 4 -17.24 14.07 -17.45
CA ASP A 4 -16.20 13.15 -16.97
C ASP A 4 -14.84 13.86 -17.03
N PRO A 5 -14.21 14.16 -15.88
CA PRO A 5 -12.96 14.91 -15.85
C PRO A 5 -11.80 14.07 -16.43
N CYS A 6 -11.89 12.74 -16.41
CA CYS A 6 -10.83 11.86 -16.88
C CYS A 6 -10.68 11.90 -18.40
N GLY A 7 -11.78 12.06 -19.15
CA GLY A 7 -11.75 12.04 -20.61
C GLY A 7 -10.99 10.83 -21.17
N GLY A 8 -9.94 11.08 -21.97
CA GLY A 8 -9.06 10.04 -22.53
C GLY A 8 -7.77 9.78 -21.74
N CYS A 9 -7.64 10.29 -20.52
CA CYS A 9 -6.44 10.10 -19.70
C CYS A 9 -6.27 8.62 -19.27
N THR A 10 -5.06 8.09 -19.38
CA THR A 10 -4.70 6.71 -19.01
C THR A 10 -3.60 6.61 -17.95
N LEU A 11 -3.15 7.73 -17.38
CA LEU A 11 -1.97 7.78 -16.51
C LEU A 11 -2.01 6.77 -15.36
N CYS A 12 -3.17 6.62 -14.68
CA CYS A 12 -3.32 5.66 -13.60
C CYS A 12 -3.31 4.20 -14.08
N LEU A 13 -3.79 3.92 -15.29
CA LEU A 13 -3.73 2.60 -15.92
C LEU A 13 -2.26 2.24 -16.22
N ASP A 14 -1.54 3.18 -16.82
CA ASP A 14 -0.16 3.00 -17.28
C ASP A 14 0.82 2.89 -16.10
N ALA A 15 0.59 3.66 -15.03
CA ALA A 15 1.45 3.68 -13.85
C ALA A 15 1.23 2.51 -12.88
N CYS A 16 0.07 1.83 -12.92
CA CYS A 16 -0.26 0.78 -11.97
C CYS A 16 0.76 -0.39 -12.04
N PRO A 17 1.59 -0.63 -11.01
CA PRO A 17 2.76 -1.53 -11.13
C PRO A 17 2.37 -2.97 -11.48
N THR A 18 1.23 -3.44 -10.93
CA THR A 18 0.71 -4.78 -11.13
C THR A 18 -0.33 -4.86 -12.25
N ARG A 19 -0.62 -3.75 -12.93
CA ARG A 19 -1.72 -3.64 -13.90
C ARG A 19 -3.05 -4.15 -13.31
N ALA A 20 -3.35 -3.69 -12.10
CA ALA A 20 -4.60 -4.02 -11.41
C ALA A 20 -5.80 -3.26 -11.99
N LEU A 21 -5.58 -2.06 -12.53
CA LEU A 21 -6.57 -1.37 -13.35
C LEU A 21 -6.48 -1.96 -14.76
N VAL A 22 -7.42 -2.85 -15.09
CA VAL A 22 -7.40 -3.62 -16.35
C VAL A 22 -7.99 -2.83 -17.51
N GLU A 23 -8.92 -1.93 -17.21
CA GLU A 23 -9.59 -1.02 -18.13
C GLU A 23 -9.99 0.26 -17.37
N PRO A 24 -10.36 1.37 -18.06
CA PRO A 24 -10.88 2.55 -17.38
C PRO A 24 -11.99 2.20 -16.39
N ARG A 25 -11.78 2.53 -15.11
CA ARG A 25 -12.71 2.29 -13.99
C ARG A 25 -12.95 0.81 -13.63
N VAL A 26 -12.16 -0.11 -14.16
CA VAL A 26 -12.25 -1.55 -13.83
C VAL A 26 -11.00 -1.99 -13.08
N LEU A 27 -11.20 -2.40 -11.82
CA LEU A 27 -10.12 -2.85 -10.93
C LEU A 27 -10.23 -4.36 -10.69
N ASP A 28 -9.16 -5.10 -10.99
CA ASP A 28 -8.94 -6.45 -10.44
C ASP A 28 -8.25 -6.34 -9.08
N ALA A 29 -9.05 -6.39 -8.01
CA ALA A 29 -8.56 -6.29 -6.64
C ALA A 29 -7.49 -7.34 -6.30
N ARG A 30 -7.53 -8.53 -6.90
CA ARG A 30 -6.56 -9.61 -6.62
C ARG A 30 -5.14 -9.25 -7.04
N ARG A 31 -4.98 -8.24 -7.89
CA ARG A 31 -3.69 -7.70 -8.35
C ARG A 31 -3.35 -6.36 -7.66
N CYS A 32 -4.31 -5.70 -7.03
CA CYS A 32 -4.13 -4.37 -6.46
C CYS A 32 -3.24 -4.43 -5.21
N ILE A 33 -2.14 -3.67 -5.19
CA ILE A 33 -1.19 -3.64 -4.06
C ILE A 33 -1.91 -3.25 -2.75
N SER A 34 -2.84 -2.29 -2.81
CA SER A 34 -3.64 -1.89 -1.64
C SER A 34 -4.46 -3.07 -1.08
N TYR A 35 -5.15 -3.83 -1.93
CA TYR A 35 -5.87 -5.04 -1.48
C TYR A 35 -4.91 -6.12 -0.95
N LEU A 36 -3.82 -6.38 -1.67
CA LEU A 36 -2.83 -7.39 -1.31
C LEU A 36 -2.21 -7.12 0.06
N THR A 37 -1.93 -5.86 0.37
CA THR A 37 -1.29 -5.46 1.62
C THR A 37 -2.25 -5.35 2.80
N ILE A 38 -3.52 -4.94 2.56
CA ILE A 38 -4.50 -4.69 3.62
C ILE A 38 -5.36 -5.94 3.90
N GLU A 39 -5.93 -6.54 2.86
CA GLU A 39 -7.02 -7.52 2.97
C GLU A 39 -6.59 -8.96 2.73
N HIS A 40 -5.69 -9.19 1.77
CA HIS A 40 -5.31 -10.54 1.37
C HIS A 40 -4.60 -11.28 2.50
N ARG A 41 -5.15 -12.43 2.92
CA ARG A 41 -4.67 -13.17 4.11
C ARG A 41 -3.62 -14.23 3.81
N GLY A 42 -3.50 -14.67 2.56
CA GLY A 42 -2.61 -15.76 2.15
C GLY A 42 -1.26 -15.29 1.63
N GLU A 43 -0.52 -16.20 1.02
CA GLU A 43 0.70 -15.86 0.27
C GLU A 43 0.36 -15.01 -0.95
N ILE A 44 1.22 -14.03 -1.25
CA ILE A 44 1.08 -13.19 -2.44
C ILE A 44 1.87 -13.87 -3.56
N ASP A 45 1.27 -13.94 -4.76
CA ASP A 45 1.94 -14.44 -5.95
C ASP A 45 3.31 -13.75 -6.13
N PRO A 46 4.42 -14.50 -6.29
CA PRO A 46 5.76 -13.93 -6.40
C PRO A 46 5.90 -12.85 -7.49
N ALA A 47 5.20 -12.99 -8.62
CA ALA A 47 5.23 -12.01 -9.70
C ALA A 47 4.52 -10.70 -9.34
N LEU A 48 3.53 -10.75 -8.44
CA LEU A 48 2.91 -9.55 -7.87
C LEU A 48 3.77 -8.97 -6.74
N ALA A 49 4.32 -9.82 -5.87
CA ALA A 49 5.18 -9.42 -4.75
C ALA A 49 6.41 -8.65 -5.22
N GLY A 50 7.09 -9.11 -6.27
CA GLY A 50 8.24 -8.43 -6.88
C GLY A 50 7.90 -7.06 -7.50
N ARG A 51 6.62 -6.76 -7.73
CA ARG A 51 6.14 -5.47 -8.26
C ARG A 51 5.57 -4.55 -7.18
N MET A 52 5.54 -5.00 -5.92
CA MET A 52 5.06 -4.18 -4.81
C MET A 52 6.03 -3.05 -4.44
N GLY A 53 7.31 -3.10 -4.86
CA GLY A 53 8.29 -2.09 -4.50
C GLY A 53 8.45 -1.99 -2.98
N ASP A 54 8.36 -0.78 -2.44
CA ASP A 54 8.44 -0.44 -1.02
C ASP A 54 7.07 -0.30 -0.31
N TRP A 55 5.97 -0.66 -0.98
CA TRP A 55 4.62 -0.55 -0.44
C TRP A 55 4.30 -1.65 0.59
N ALA A 56 4.46 -1.33 1.88
CA ALA A 56 4.15 -2.26 2.99
C ALA A 56 2.67 -2.26 3.43
N TYR A 57 1.93 -1.18 3.18
CA TYR A 57 0.51 -1.04 3.54
C TYR A 57 -0.17 0.03 2.68
N GLY A 58 -1.16 -0.36 1.89
CA GLY A 58 -1.78 0.53 0.90
C GLY A 58 -0.91 0.71 -0.34
N CYS A 59 -1.38 1.55 -1.27
CA CYS A 59 -0.68 1.96 -2.48
C CYS A 59 -1.39 3.18 -3.06
N ASP A 60 -0.65 4.26 -3.31
CA ASP A 60 -1.21 5.52 -3.81
C ASP A 60 -0.77 5.87 -5.24
N VAL A 61 -0.01 5.02 -5.91
CA VAL A 61 0.54 5.28 -7.26
C VAL A 61 -0.52 5.78 -8.25
N CYS A 62 -1.72 5.19 -8.26
CA CYS A 62 -2.79 5.61 -9.17
C CYS A 62 -3.34 7.01 -8.85
N GLN A 63 -3.27 7.43 -7.58
CA GLN A 63 -3.67 8.76 -7.12
C GLN A 63 -2.54 9.77 -7.31
N GLU A 64 -1.29 9.39 -7.08
CA GLU A 64 -0.11 10.24 -7.21
C GLU A 64 0.11 10.72 -8.66
N VAL A 65 -0.18 9.87 -9.64
CA VAL A 65 -0.10 10.26 -11.07
C VAL A 65 -1.37 10.95 -11.59
N CYS A 66 -2.42 11.05 -10.77
CA CYS A 66 -3.70 11.59 -11.22
C CYS A 66 -3.63 13.12 -11.34
N PRO A 67 -3.89 13.72 -12.52
CA PRO A 67 -3.82 15.17 -12.71
C PRO A 67 -4.92 15.93 -11.95
N HIS A 68 -5.95 15.23 -11.48
CA HIS A 68 -7.03 15.80 -10.67
C HIS A 68 -6.76 15.71 -9.17
N ASN A 69 -5.65 15.09 -8.76
CA ASN A 69 -5.21 15.00 -7.37
C ASN A 69 -3.88 15.74 -7.18
N PRO A 70 -3.85 17.07 -7.35
CA PRO A 70 -2.64 17.84 -7.09
C PRO A 70 -2.22 17.65 -5.63
N ALA A 71 -0.91 17.59 -5.38
CA ALA A 71 -0.38 17.56 -4.03
C ALA A 71 -0.96 18.76 -3.24
N GLY A 72 -1.85 18.46 -2.29
CA GLY A 72 -2.50 19.45 -1.44
C GLY A 72 -1.61 19.90 -0.30
N THR A 73 -2.01 20.98 0.37
CA THR A 73 -1.48 21.34 1.68
C THR A 73 -1.82 20.23 2.67
N ILE A 74 -0.80 19.68 3.34
CA ILE A 74 -1.00 18.77 4.47
C ILE A 74 -1.76 19.54 5.54
N ALA A 75 -2.91 19.02 5.95
CA ALA A 75 -3.69 19.60 7.04
C ALA A 75 -2.90 19.47 8.34
N ASP A 76 -2.81 20.56 9.11
CA ASP A 76 -2.16 20.57 10.42
C ASP A 76 -3.14 20.10 11.50
N GLU A 77 -3.59 18.86 11.38
CA GLU A 77 -4.45 18.22 12.37
C GLU A 77 -3.59 17.25 13.21
N PRO A 78 -3.64 17.32 14.56
CA PRO A 78 -2.84 16.48 15.45
C PRO A 78 -2.96 14.98 15.19
N GLU A 79 -4.10 14.50 14.70
CA GLU A 79 -4.36 13.10 14.38
C GLU A 79 -3.54 12.60 13.17
N PHE A 80 -3.04 13.50 12.32
CA PHE A 80 -2.18 13.17 11.19
C PHE A 80 -0.69 13.40 11.48
N TRP A 81 -0.33 13.86 12.68
CA TRP A 81 1.07 14.01 13.06
C TRP A 81 1.77 12.64 13.17
N PRO A 82 3.07 12.54 12.87
CA PRO A 82 3.83 11.30 13.05
C PRO A 82 3.87 10.77 14.49
N SER A 83 3.49 11.55 15.49
CA SER A 83 3.32 11.07 16.86
C SER A 83 2.06 10.23 17.07
N ALA A 84 1.06 10.37 16.20
CA ALA A 84 -0.22 9.65 16.26
C ALA A 84 -0.17 8.25 15.61
N GLY A 85 0.90 7.92 14.88
CA GLY A 85 1.04 6.64 14.19
C GLY A 85 2.35 6.55 13.39
N PRO A 86 2.52 5.55 12.51
CA PRO A 86 3.75 5.41 11.73
C PRO A 86 3.94 6.47 10.63
N GLY A 87 2.94 7.34 10.37
CA GLY A 87 2.97 8.25 9.23
C GLY A 87 3.10 7.51 7.90
N SER A 88 3.79 8.12 6.93
CA SER A 88 4.00 7.54 5.59
C SER A 88 5.13 6.51 5.51
N HIS A 89 5.90 6.31 6.58
CA HIS A 89 7.07 5.43 6.59
C HIS A 89 7.01 4.43 7.74
N LEU A 90 6.99 3.14 7.40
CA LEU A 90 7.02 2.06 8.38
C LEU A 90 8.43 1.43 8.42
N PRO A 91 9.11 1.38 9.57
CA PRO A 91 10.37 0.67 9.70
C PRO A 91 10.25 -0.82 9.29
N LEU A 92 11.28 -1.37 8.67
CA LEU A 92 11.27 -2.78 8.19
C LEU A 92 11.14 -3.81 9.32
N ASP A 93 11.56 -3.44 10.52
CA ASP A 93 11.46 -4.22 11.75
C ASP A 93 10.17 -3.92 12.55
N ALA A 94 9.26 -3.09 12.03
CA ALA A 94 8.15 -2.54 12.81
C ALA A 94 7.21 -3.60 13.41
N ALA A 95 7.14 -4.80 12.81
CA ALA A 95 6.36 -5.94 13.27
C ALA A 95 7.23 -7.13 13.77
N GLU A 96 8.56 -7.00 13.70
CA GLU A 96 9.49 -8.06 14.09
C GLU A 96 9.47 -8.29 15.60
N GLY A 97 9.50 -9.56 16.02
CA GLY A 97 9.48 -9.95 17.44
C GLY A 97 8.20 -9.61 18.22
N LEU A 98 7.22 -8.91 17.62
CA LEU A 98 5.99 -8.55 18.31
C LEU A 98 5.05 -9.75 18.44
N SER A 99 4.42 -9.88 19.61
CA SER A 99 3.20 -10.69 19.77
C SER A 99 2.00 -9.94 19.17
N GLU A 100 0.88 -10.65 18.93
CA GLU A 100 -0.36 -9.99 18.49
C GLU A 100 -0.82 -8.89 19.48
N GLY A 101 -0.66 -9.15 20.78
CA GLY A 101 -0.98 -8.18 21.84
C GLY A 101 -0.07 -6.96 21.82
N ALA A 102 1.24 -7.14 21.63
CA ALA A 102 2.19 -6.06 21.52
C ALA A 102 1.96 -5.21 20.26
N PHE A 103 1.67 -5.85 19.12
CA PHE A 103 1.31 -5.16 17.90
C PHE A 103 0.03 -4.33 18.07
N ARG A 104 -1.02 -4.90 18.67
CA ARG A 104 -2.27 -4.18 18.93
C ARG A 104 -2.05 -2.99 19.88
N LYS A 105 -1.20 -3.14 20.90
CA LYS A 105 -0.86 -2.02 21.80
C LYS A 105 -0.15 -0.88 21.04
N LYS A 106 0.73 -1.22 20.08
CA LYS A 106 1.51 -0.24 19.31
C LYS A 106 0.73 0.42 18.18
N PHE A 107 -0.07 -0.35 17.44
CA PHE A 107 -0.69 0.09 16.18
C PHE A 107 -2.22 -0.01 16.15
N GLY A 108 -2.85 -0.45 17.24
CA GLY A 108 -4.31 -0.70 17.30
C GLY A 108 -5.17 0.53 17.08
N GLY A 109 -4.65 1.74 17.32
CA GLY A 109 -5.32 3.02 17.02
C GLY A 109 -5.11 3.53 15.59
N THR A 110 -4.41 2.77 14.75
CA THR A 110 -4.07 3.17 13.38
C THR A 110 -4.76 2.25 12.36
N SER A 111 -4.75 2.64 11.09
CA SER A 111 -5.28 1.82 10.00
C SER A 111 -4.57 0.46 9.88
N LEU A 112 -3.31 0.34 10.30
CA LEU A 112 -2.57 -0.93 10.31
C LEU A 112 -3.27 -2.05 11.09
N ALA A 113 -4.12 -1.70 12.06
CA ALA A 113 -4.93 -2.68 12.79
C ALA A 113 -5.80 -3.53 11.87
N ARG A 114 -6.21 -3.00 10.71
CA ARG A 114 -7.01 -3.72 9.70
C ARG A 114 -6.24 -4.85 9.04
N ALA A 115 -4.96 -4.65 8.73
CA ALA A 115 -4.08 -5.71 8.24
C ALA A 115 -3.66 -6.65 9.39
N GLY A 116 -3.41 -6.09 10.57
CA GLY A 116 -2.91 -6.84 11.71
C GLY A 116 -1.46 -7.33 11.52
N ARG A 117 -0.89 -7.86 12.60
CA ARG A 117 0.56 -8.12 12.68
C ARG A 117 1.07 -9.05 11.58
N ARG A 118 0.38 -10.17 11.34
CA ARG A 118 0.84 -11.20 10.39
C ARG A 118 0.97 -10.66 8.96
N ARG A 119 -0.03 -9.90 8.49
CA ARG A 119 -0.01 -9.33 7.13
C ARG A 119 1.06 -8.23 7.03
N ILE A 120 1.17 -7.37 8.02
CA ILE A 120 2.23 -6.34 8.05
C ILE A 120 3.63 -6.98 8.03
N ALA A 121 3.88 -8.00 8.86
CA ALA A 121 5.16 -8.69 8.88
C ALA A 121 5.49 -9.34 7.51
N ARG A 122 4.51 -10.01 6.89
CA ARG A 122 4.66 -10.56 5.52
C ARG A 122 5.00 -9.46 4.51
N ASN A 123 4.29 -8.33 4.55
CA ASN A 123 4.52 -7.25 3.58
C ASN A 123 5.90 -6.60 3.76
N LEU A 124 6.34 -6.38 5.01
CA LEU A 124 7.67 -5.82 5.29
C LEU A 124 8.80 -6.75 4.82
N GLU A 125 8.59 -8.07 4.87
CA GLU A 125 9.55 -9.04 4.32
C GLU A 125 9.62 -8.98 2.79
N ILE A 126 8.47 -8.82 2.11
CA ILE A 126 8.45 -8.60 0.65
C ILE A 126 9.19 -7.31 0.30
N VAL A 127 8.91 -6.22 1.02
CA VAL A 127 9.59 -4.93 0.82
C VAL A 127 11.09 -5.07 1.03
N ARG A 128 11.53 -5.75 2.11
CA ARG A 128 12.95 -6.00 2.40
C ARG A 128 13.67 -6.66 1.22
N LYS A 129 13.05 -7.66 0.59
CA LYS A 129 13.62 -8.34 -0.60
C LYS A 129 13.68 -7.41 -1.81
N ASN A 130 12.59 -6.68 -2.06
CA ASN A 130 12.51 -5.76 -3.19
C ASN A 130 13.57 -4.64 -3.11
N ILE A 131 13.80 -4.06 -1.93
CA ILE A 131 14.81 -3.00 -1.75
C ILE A 131 16.25 -3.54 -1.77
N ALA A 132 16.46 -4.79 -1.35
CA ALA A 132 17.77 -5.44 -1.38
C ALA A 132 18.20 -5.86 -2.79
N GLY A 133 17.29 -5.78 -3.79
CA GLY A 133 17.53 -6.28 -5.13
C GLY A 133 17.49 -7.81 -5.22
N GLU A 134 16.99 -8.48 -4.19
CA GLU A 134 16.81 -9.93 -4.18
C GLU A 134 15.56 -10.25 -5.00
N SER A 135 15.75 -10.86 -6.18
CA SER A 135 14.62 -11.34 -6.98
C SER A 135 13.78 -12.30 -6.14
N VAL A 136 12.51 -11.98 -5.91
CA VAL A 136 11.52 -12.89 -5.33
C VAL A 136 11.24 -13.98 -6.37
N ASN A 137 12.18 -14.92 -6.51
CA ASN A 137 12.08 -16.04 -7.42
C ASN A 137 10.96 -16.96 -6.90
N GLY A 138 9.85 -17.02 -7.65
CA GLY A 138 8.87 -18.09 -7.61
C GLY A 138 9.17 -19.10 -8.70
#